data_AF-A0A3D1MCS5-F1
#
_entry.id   AF-A0A3D1MCS5-F1
#
_cell.length_a   1.000
_cell.length_b   1.000
_cell.length_c   1.000
_cell.angle_alpha   90.00
_cell.angle_beta   90.00
_cell.angle_gamma   90.00
#
_symmetry.space_group_name_H-M   'P 1'
#
loop_
_entity.id
_entity.type
_entity.pdbx_description
1 polymer ?
#
loop_
_entity_poly.entity_id
_entity_poly.type
_entity_poly.pdbx_seq_one_letter_code
_entity_poly.pdbx_strand_id
1 'polypeptide(L)' 'MKNLLLGILCLGIMQSFAQHQLTVFSEVGEPFFLEVNGIRQNGTASTNVQVDGLMFDLASVRIEFANSL' A
#
# COMPACT_ATOMS: atom_id res chain seq x y z
N MET A 1 -3.58 -21.74 38.47
CA MET A 1 -4.00 -20.50 37.78
C MET A 1 -2.85 -19.68 37.18
N LYS A 2 -1.57 -19.89 37.54
CA LYS A 2 -0.43 -19.14 36.99
C LYS A 2 -0.20 -19.37 35.49
N ASN A 3 -0.45 -20.58 35.02
CA ASN A 3 -0.20 -20.97 33.62
C ASN A 3 -1.30 -20.47 32.65
N LEU A 4 -2.48 -20.13 33.17
CA LEU A 4 -3.59 -19.57 32.39
C LEU A 4 -3.32 -18.09 32.02
N LEU A 5 -2.75 -17.33 32.95
CA LEU A 5 -2.30 -15.95 32.73
C LEU A 5 -1.24 -15.86 31.63
N LEU A 6 -0.30 -16.82 31.58
CA LEU A 6 0.72 -16.87 30.54
C LEU A 6 0.12 -17.16 29.15
N GLY A 7 -0.91 -18.00 29.08
CA GLY A 7 -1.62 -18.29 27.83
C GLY A 7 -2.38 -17.09 27.27
N ILE A 8 -3.02 -16.29 28.13
CA ILE A 8 -3.75 -15.07 27.73
C ILE A 8 -2.77 -13.99 27.25
N LEU A 9 -1.58 -13.88 27.86
CA LEU A 9 -0.53 -12.95 27.43
C LEU A 9 -0.03 -13.24 26.00
N CYS A 10 0.10 -14.52 25.63
CA CYS A 10 0.55 -14.92 24.29
C CYS A 10 -0.51 -14.70 23.19
N LEU A 11 -1.80 -14.60 23.53
CA LEU A 11 -2.87 -14.31 22.56
C LEU A 11 -2.95 -12.82 22.19
N GLY A 12 -2.39 -11.94 23.03
CA GLY A 12 -2.40 -10.49 22.82
C GLY A 12 -1.38 -9.97 21.81
N ILE A 13 -0.40 -10.77 21.39
CA ILE A 13 0.65 -10.36 20.42
C ILE A 13 0.27 -10.60 18.95
N MET A 14 -0.89 -11.21 18.69
CA MET A 14 -1.48 -11.30 17.35
C MET A 14 -2.31 -10.03 17.04
N GLN A 15 -1.75 -8.85 17.34
CA GLN A 15 -2.33 -7.60 16.89
C GLN A 15 -2.14 -7.54 15.38
N SER A 16 -3.25 -7.46 14.64
CA SER A 16 -3.30 -7.27 13.20
C SER A 16 -2.41 -6.09 12.80
N PHE A 17 -1.32 -6.35 12.09
CA PHE A 17 -0.63 -5.30 11.36
C PHE A 17 -1.63 -4.70 10.37
N ALA A 18 -2.02 -3.45 10.57
CA ALA A 18 -2.81 -2.73 9.58
C ALA A 18 -1.98 -2.71 8.28
N GLN A 19 -2.50 -3.35 7.23
CA GLN A 19 -1.86 -3.39 5.92
C GLN A 19 -2.02 -2.01 5.29
N HIS A 20 -0.97 -1.20 5.39
CA HIS A 20 -0.91 0.12 4.77
C HIS A 20 -0.56 -0.05 3.30
N GLN A 21 -1.58 -0.27 2.49
CA GLN A 21 -1.43 -0.56 1.07
C GLN A 21 -2.36 0.31 0.23
N LEU A 22 -1.83 0.81 -0.89
CA LEU A 22 -2.58 1.48 -1.94
C LEU A 22 -2.39 0.70 -3.25
N THR A 23 -3.48 0.30 -3.88
CA THR A 23 -3.46 -0.25 -5.24
C THR A 23 -4.18 0.70 -6.18
N VAL A 24 -3.49 1.11 -7.24
CA VAL A 24 -4.07 1.89 -8.34
C VAL A 24 -4.01 1.03 -9.59
N PHE A 25 -5.11 0.96 -10.31
CA PHE A 25 -5.19 0.22 -11.57
C PHE A 25 -6.00 1.00 -12.61
N SER A 26 -5.70 0.74 -13.88
CA SER A 26 -6.45 1.28 -15.01
C SER A 26 -7.51 0.27 -15.43
N GLU A 27 -8.78 0.67 -15.39
CA GLU A 27 -9.90 -0.17 -15.83
C GLU A 27 -9.85 -0.45 -17.34
N VAL A 28 -9.40 0.54 -18.12
CA VAL A 28 -9.33 0.47 -19.58
C VAL A 28 -8.00 -0.08 -20.10
N GLY A 29 -7.07 -0.43 -19.21
CA GLY A 29 -5.76 -0.98 -19.57
C GLY A 29 -4.73 0.04 -20.06
N GLU A 30 -4.94 1.32 -19.81
CA GLU A 30 -3.97 2.37 -20.11
C GLU A 30 -2.78 2.35 -19.13
N PRO A 31 -1.53 2.20 -19.61
CA PRO A 31 -0.35 2.23 -18.75
C PRO A 31 -0.11 3.63 -18.18
N PHE A 32 0.31 3.68 -16.91
CA PHE A 32 0.62 4.93 -16.22
C PHE A 32 1.85 4.82 -15.30
N PHE A 33 2.39 5.98 -14.94
CA PHE A 33 3.30 6.16 -13.81
C PHE A 33 2.52 6.66 -12.60
N LEU A 34 2.74 6.02 -11.45
CA LEU A 34 2.18 6.39 -10.16
C LEU A 34 3.22 7.15 -9.35
N GLU A 35 2.83 8.31 -8.85
CA GLU A 35 3.58 9.07 -7.87
C GLU A 35 2.79 9.19 -6.58
N VAL A 36 3.43 8.87 -5.46
CA VAL A 36 2.88 9.04 -4.12
C VAL A 36 3.80 9.98 -3.35
N ASN A 37 3.26 11.09 -2.86
CA ASN A 37 3.99 12.14 -2.14
C ASN A 37 5.26 12.63 -2.86
N GLY A 38 5.20 12.79 -4.18
CA GLY A 38 6.36 13.25 -4.96
C GLY A 38 7.31 12.13 -5.41
N ILE A 39 7.09 10.89 -4.97
CA ILE A 39 7.98 9.75 -5.25
C ILE A 39 7.32 8.80 -6.25
N ARG A 40 7.97 8.56 -7.38
CA ARG A 40 7.54 7.59 -8.40
C ARG A 40 7.67 6.16 -7.86
N GLN A 41 6.57 5.41 -7.94
CA GLN A 41 6.45 4.07 -7.34
C GLN A 41 6.78 2.95 -8.32
N ASN A 42 6.64 3.19 -9.63
CA ASN A 42 6.96 2.24 -10.68
C ASN A 42 8.00 2.79 -11.66
N GLY A 43 9.03 1.99 -11.96
CA GLY A 43 10.10 2.36 -12.90
C GLY A 43 9.68 2.30 -14.37
N THR A 44 8.68 1.48 -14.69
CA THR A 44 8.09 1.32 -16.03
C THR A 44 6.58 1.57 -15.95
N ALA A 45 6.00 2.15 -16.99
CA ALA A 45 4.56 2.37 -17.03
C ALA A 45 3.82 1.02 -16.94
N SER A 46 2.85 0.94 -16.05
CA SER A 46 2.09 -0.27 -15.77
C SER A 46 0.61 0.07 -15.63
N THR A 47 -0.25 -0.93 -15.79
CA THR A 47 -1.70 -0.79 -15.65
C THR A 47 -2.21 -1.11 -14.25
N ASN A 48 -1.35 -1.65 -13.39
CA ASN A 48 -1.62 -1.98 -11.99
C ASN A 48 -0.35 -1.75 -11.19
N VAL A 49 -0.44 -0.90 -10.15
CA VAL A 49 0.66 -0.58 -9.24
C VAL A 49 0.15 -0.69 -7.82
N GLN A 50 0.81 -1.54 -7.04
CA GLN A 50 0.61 -1.67 -5.60
C GLN A 50 1.76 -1.00 -4.86
N VAL A 51 1.42 -0.22 -3.83
CA VAL A 51 2.35 0.47 -2.96
C VAL A 51 2.09 0.00 -1.54
N ASP A 52 3.11 -0.58 -0.92
CA ASP A 52 3.07 -1.12 0.43
C ASP A 52 3.81 -0.21 1.42
N GLY A 53 3.47 -0.32 2.71
CA GLY A 53 4.19 0.37 3.78
C GLY A 53 3.93 1.88 3.84
N LEU A 54 2.75 2.34 3.40
CA LEU A 54 2.39 3.75 3.46
C LEU A 54 2.17 4.22 4.92
N MET A 55 3.16 4.86 5.52
CA MET A 55 3.10 5.33 6.91
C MET A 55 2.49 6.74 7.06
N PHE A 56 1.66 7.17 6.11
CA PHE A 56 1.11 8.52 6.06
C PHE A 56 -0.40 8.49 6.26
N ASP A 57 -0.93 9.37 7.12
CA ASP A 57 -2.37 9.54 7.32
C ASP A 57 -3.08 10.11 6.07
N LEU A 58 -2.35 10.91 5.30
CA LEU A 58 -2.79 11.49 4.03
C LEU A 58 -1.66 11.34 3.00
N ALA A 59 -2.02 10.96 1.78
CA ALA A 59 -1.09 10.83 0.67
C ALA A 59 -1.57 11.65 -0.53
N SER A 60 -0.66 12.42 -1.12
CA SER A 60 -0.86 13.02 -2.44
C SER A 60 -0.56 11.99 -3.51
N VAL A 61 -1.49 11.78 -4.43
CA VAL A 61 -1.35 10.81 -5.52
C VAL A 61 -1.43 11.55 -6.85
N ARG A 62 -0.48 11.29 -7.74
CA ARG A 62 -0.46 11.78 -9.12
C ARG A 62 -0.30 10.62 -10.09
N ILE A 63 -1.10 10.63 -11.15
CA ILE A 63 -1.07 9.68 -12.25
C ILE A 63 -0.61 10.41 -13.50
N GLU A 64 0.39 9.86 -14.18
CA GLU A 64 0.87 10.33 -15.48
C GLU A 64 0.68 9.19 -16.49
N PHE A 65 -0.22 9.37 -17.44
CA PHE A 65 -0.48 8.34 -18.46
C PHE A 65 0.69 8.27 -19.44
N ALA A 66 1.12 7.06 -19.81
CA ALA A 66 2.24 6.90 -20.74
C ALA A 66 1.97 7.49 -22.14
N ASN A 67 0.69 7.66 -22.49
CA ASN A 67 0.23 8.12 -23.79
C ASN A 67 -0.11 9.63 -23.82
N SER A 68 0.04 10.37 -22.72
CA SER A 68 -0.17 11.82 -22.73
C SER A 68 1.08 12.52 -23.27
N LEU A 69 1.18 12.60 -24.60
CA LEU A 69 2.04 13.53 -25.34
C LEU A 69 1.20 14.67 -25.92
#